data_AF-A0A7W0T0Z7-F1
#
_entry.id   AF-A0A7W0T0Z7-F1
#
_cell.length_a   1.000
_cell.length_b   1.000
_cell.length_c   1.000
_cell.angle_alpha   90.00
_cell.angle_beta   90.00
_cell.angle_gamma   90.00
#
_symmetry.space_group_name_H-M   'P 1'
#
loop_
_entity.id
_entity.type
_entity.pdbx_description
1 polymer ?
#
loop_
_entity_poly.entity_id
_entity_poly.type
_entity_poly.pdbx_seq_one_letter_code
_entity_poly.pdbx_strand_id
1 'polypeptide(L)'
;MHYTIAIALLTVLTACGGKKNDASKGKQDAMAGPTVAPIAPPQIGVDSIKRMNFLYGDGMKEYERALTAYRAKPRDWAAVRANCEATLSRDPHHLDAHRVLASALAQAGEHAAAVDHVVTALAGDYFKYGPALAKDEDLKELLATPHGIAINEVAAKVRAAYLQQIGKSILVIGRRSPFRWPKEGVQPATSRGELYAFDRETRRYLRLTHTEHQVAAVVRAPGGGEVAVVGFDKIDRPKNDDAPPLVTRAWLQILETKEWSPVGGRVVIGGGREISAGYGAGDQLLVATAPANGRWGAGEPQVSSLDKTTGKLTKVKTALPTPRVVFSLEEGRVLPVTEGVAATWSGEPATTPTLGILGGPTIQVPESGIAGATTIALSPDRARLAFATVVDPCSKDTAPSLYVAETKTGALKHLLTAKSRFVTRWLDPSTLAYEDGDGALRLWDAASGREAMRLENKPGIALDVLSLAAAALCKGAPPTAEPVGSGSGDEPPMPPEEGSAGPITTPQ
;
A
#
# COMPACT_ATOMS: atom_id res chain seq x y z
N MET A 1 -18.57 -32.16 -31.96
CA MET A 1 -17.29 -32.89 -31.79
C MET A 1 -17.04 -33.04 -30.31
N HIS A 2 -17.27 -34.24 -29.77
CA HIS A 2 -17.14 -34.55 -28.35
C HIS A 2 -15.84 -35.33 -28.15
N TYR A 3 -14.97 -34.85 -27.26
CA TYR A 3 -13.77 -35.58 -26.84
C TYR A 3 -13.99 -36.10 -25.41
N THR A 4 -14.19 -37.40 -25.33
CA THR A 4 -14.19 -38.20 -24.10
C THR A 4 -12.74 -38.61 -23.82
N ILE A 5 -12.15 -38.15 -22.71
CA ILE A 5 -10.83 -38.61 -22.25
C ILE A 5 -11.05 -39.69 -21.19
N ALA A 6 -10.59 -40.90 -21.50
CA ALA A 6 -10.60 -42.06 -20.62
C ALA A 6 -9.37 -42.04 -19.68
N ILE A 7 -9.63 -42.25 -18.38
CA ILE A 7 -8.62 -42.42 -17.33
C ILE A 7 -8.25 -43.90 -17.26
N ALA A 8 -6.97 -44.23 -17.45
CA ALA A 8 -6.44 -45.57 -17.22
C ALA A 8 -5.77 -45.64 -15.84
N LEU A 9 -6.39 -46.41 -14.93
CA LEU A 9 -5.78 -46.86 -13.67
C LEU A 9 -4.74 -47.96 -13.98
N LEU A 10 -3.51 -47.79 -13.49
CA LEU A 10 -2.50 -48.85 -13.47
C LEU A 10 -2.19 -49.24 -12.03
N THR A 11 -2.78 -50.35 -11.58
CA THR A 11 -2.43 -51.07 -10.36
C THR A 11 -1.31 -52.06 -10.65
N VAL A 12 -0.17 -51.97 -9.94
CA VAL A 12 0.86 -53.01 -9.91
C VAL A 12 0.96 -53.57 -8.49
N LEU A 13 0.71 -54.88 -8.39
CA LEU A 13 0.91 -55.73 -7.21
C LEU A 13 2.09 -56.69 -7.46
N THR A 14 2.67 -57.17 -6.36
CA THR A 14 3.71 -58.22 -6.18
C THR A 14 5.15 -57.69 -6.29
N ALA A 15 6.11 -58.09 -5.44
CA ALA A 15 6.36 -59.42 -4.89
C ALA A 15 7.11 -59.41 -3.53
N CYS A 16 6.88 -60.51 -2.79
CA CYS A 16 7.53 -60.90 -1.55
C CYS A 16 9.01 -61.31 -1.76
N GLY A 17 9.89 -60.89 -0.85
CA GLY A 17 11.26 -61.39 -0.74
C GLY A 17 11.69 -61.42 0.72
N GLY A 18 11.71 -62.61 1.31
CA GLY A 18 12.10 -62.83 2.70
C GLY A 18 13.63 -62.77 2.90
N LYS A 19 14.05 -62.16 4.02
CA LYS A 19 15.39 -62.35 4.59
C LYS A 19 15.30 -62.46 6.11
N LYS A 20 16.04 -63.46 6.61
CA LYS A 20 16.15 -63.91 8.00
C LYS A 20 16.73 -62.84 8.93
N ASN A 21 16.07 -62.73 10.09
CA ASN A 21 16.55 -62.38 11.42
C ASN A 21 17.99 -61.89 11.58
N ASP A 22 18.14 -60.60 11.85
CA ASP A 22 19.03 -60.10 12.89
C ASP A 22 18.17 -59.49 14.00
N ALA A 23 18.40 -59.93 15.24
CA ALA A 23 17.67 -59.45 16.40
C ALA A 23 17.87 -57.94 16.57
N SER A 24 16.82 -57.16 16.30
CA SER A 24 16.80 -55.73 16.57
C SER A 24 16.95 -55.52 18.07
N LYS A 25 18.10 -54.97 18.49
CA LYS A 25 18.20 -54.27 19.78
C LYS A 25 17.03 -53.31 19.86
N GLY A 26 16.19 -53.48 20.88
CA GLY A 26 15.04 -52.64 21.11
C GLY A 26 15.46 -51.18 21.03
N LYS A 27 14.91 -50.45 20.05
CA LYS A 27 14.91 -48.99 20.08
C LYS A 27 14.25 -48.63 21.41
N GLN A 28 15.03 -48.09 22.34
CA GLN A 28 14.46 -47.32 23.43
C GLN A 28 13.54 -46.31 22.78
N ASP A 29 12.24 -46.46 23.03
CA ASP A 29 11.25 -45.48 22.65
C ASP A 29 11.76 -44.14 23.14
N ALA A 30 12.18 -43.29 22.19
CA ALA A 30 12.57 -41.93 22.48
C ALA A 30 11.34 -41.32 23.15
N MET A 31 11.42 -41.16 24.48
CA MET A 31 10.36 -40.55 25.26
C MET A 31 9.94 -39.29 24.52
N ALA A 32 8.67 -39.24 24.11
CA ALA A 32 8.11 -38.07 23.46
C ALA A 32 8.48 -36.86 24.32
N GLY A 33 9.36 -36.02 23.79
CA GLY A 33 9.77 -34.79 24.46
C GLY A 33 8.53 -33.96 24.79
N PRO A 34 8.62 -33.06 25.78
CA PRO A 34 7.49 -32.24 26.19
C PRO A 34 6.87 -31.54 24.98
N THR A 35 5.64 -31.90 24.65
CA THR A 35 4.88 -31.32 23.54
C THR A 35 4.27 -30.00 24.01
N VAL A 36 4.52 -28.94 23.26
CA VAL A 36 3.89 -27.62 23.48
C VAL A 36 2.48 -27.69 22.93
N ALA A 37 1.51 -27.10 23.65
CA ALA A 37 0.15 -27.02 23.16
C ALA A 37 0.09 -26.23 21.82
N PRO A 38 -0.73 -26.66 20.85
CA PRO A 38 -0.89 -25.91 19.60
C PRO A 38 -1.35 -24.48 19.86
N ILE A 39 -0.67 -23.51 19.24
CA ILE A 39 -1.05 -22.10 19.31
C ILE A 39 -2.22 -21.86 18.34
N ALA A 40 -3.29 -21.24 18.84
CA ALA A 40 -4.43 -20.87 18.02
C ALA A 40 -4.02 -19.78 16.99
N PRO A 41 -4.52 -19.85 15.74
CA PRO A 41 -4.18 -18.84 14.74
C PRO A 41 -4.71 -17.47 15.18
N PRO A 42 -3.85 -16.44 15.28
CA PRO A 42 -4.27 -15.10 15.69
C PRO A 42 -5.05 -14.41 14.57
N GLN A 43 -5.87 -13.42 14.93
CA GLN A 43 -6.44 -12.51 13.96
C GLN A 43 -5.34 -11.62 13.38
N ILE A 44 -5.18 -11.61 12.06
CA ILE A 44 -4.12 -10.88 11.37
C ILE A 44 -4.50 -9.44 11.04
N GLY A 45 -3.49 -8.59 10.86
CA GLY A 45 -3.62 -7.16 10.60
C GLY A 45 -3.98 -6.33 11.82
N VAL A 46 -4.12 -5.02 11.61
CA VAL A 46 -4.47 -4.04 12.64
C VAL A 46 -5.79 -3.35 12.33
N ASP A 47 -6.53 -2.88 13.33
CA ASP A 47 -7.82 -2.20 13.10
C ASP A 47 -7.70 -0.77 12.56
N SER A 48 -6.50 -0.19 12.57
CA SER A 48 -6.24 1.18 12.15
C SER A 48 -4.79 1.38 11.77
N ILE A 49 -4.57 2.17 10.71
CA ILE A 49 -3.23 2.45 10.16
C ILE A 49 -2.30 3.10 11.18
N LYS A 50 -2.85 3.90 12.11
CA LYS A 50 -2.08 4.51 13.22
C LYS A 50 -1.38 3.48 14.11
N ARG A 51 -1.89 2.24 14.21
CA ARG A 51 -1.22 1.15 14.95
C ARG A 51 0.08 0.69 14.29
N MET A 52 0.39 1.14 13.08
CA MET A 52 1.68 0.94 12.42
C MET A 52 2.62 2.15 12.58
N ASN A 53 2.27 3.10 13.45
CA ASN A 53 2.99 4.38 13.63
C ASN A 53 3.79 4.44 14.94
N PHE A 54 4.67 3.47 15.16
CA PHE A 54 5.41 3.29 16.41
C PHE A 54 6.32 4.46 16.78
N LEU A 55 6.91 5.14 15.79
CA LEU A 55 7.87 6.23 16.02
C LEU A 55 7.26 7.49 16.65
N TYR A 56 5.93 7.61 16.72
CA TYR A 56 5.27 8.79 17.28
C TYR A 56 4.10 8.42 18.20
N GLY A 57 4.00 7.16 18.62
CA GLY A 57 2.95 6.65 19.50
C GLY A 57 3.27 6.85 20.98
N ASP A 58 2.31 6.46 21.81
CA ASP A 58 2.53 6.36 23.25
C ASP A 58 3.62 5.31 23.54
N GLY A 59 4.49 5.59 24.51
CA GLY A 59 5.61 4.69 24.84
C GLY A 59 6.84 4.80 23.95
N MET A 60 6.84 5.68 22.94
CA MET A 60 8.02 5.89 22.07
C MET A 60 9.30 6.20 22.86
N LYS A 61 9.25 7.01 23.93
CA LYS A 61 10.43 7.36 24.74
C LYS A 61 11.03 6.16 25.47
N GLU A 62 10.17 5.28 25.97
CA GLU A 62 10.56 3.99 26.53
C GLU A 62 11.16 3.11 25.41
N TYR A 63 10.53 3.07 24.25
CA TYR A 63 11.01 2.24 23.14
C TYR A 63 12.37 2.70 22.58
N GLU A 64 12.63 4.00 22.49
CA GLU A 64 13.95 4.54 22.12
C GLU A 64 15.03 4.06 23.10
N ARG A 65 14.74 4.06 24.41
CA ARG A 65 15.65 3.51 25.42
C ARG A 65 15.87 2.00 25.24
N ALA A 66 14.81 1.25 24.89
CA ALA A 66 14.94 -0.16 24.54
C ALA A 66 15.87 -0.36 23.33
N LEU A 67 15.72 0.45 22.28
CA LEU A 67 16.60 0.40 21.10
C LEU A 67 18.05 0.78 21.41
N THR A 68 18.28 1.76 22.28
CA THR A 68 19.64 2.10 22.75
C THR A 68 20.27 0.92 23.46
N ALA A 69 19.56 0.27 24.39
CA ALA A 69 20.03 -0.92 25.09
C ALA A 69 20.25 -2.12 24.15
N TYR A 70 19.36 -2.28 23.16
CA TYR A 70 19.43 -3.35 22.14
C TYR A 70 20.60 -3.18 21.17
N ARG A 71 21.05 -1.93 20.92
CA ARG A 71 22.20 -1.62 20.06
C ARG A 71 23.53 -1.57 20.82
N ALA A 72 23.52 -1.67 22.16
CA ALA A 72 24.73 -1.70 22.98
C ALA A 72 25.58 -2.95 22.66
N LYS A 73 26.89 -2.88 22.95
CA LYS A 73 27.86 -3.98 22.74
C LYS A 73 28.64 -4.25 24.02
N PRO A 74 28.37 -5.35 24.76
CA PRO A 74 27.28 -6.31 24.53
C PRO A 74 25.90 -5.68 24.73
N ARG A 75 24.86 -6.32 24.20
CA ARG A 75 23.47 -5.86 24.38
C ARG A 75 23.07 -5.96 25.85
N ASP A 76 22.33 -4.97 26.33
CA ASP A 76 21.77 -4.99 27.69
C ASP A 76 20.33 -5.55 27.66
N TRP A 77 20.21 -6.88 27.64
CA TRP A 77 18.92 -7.56 27.53
C TRP A 77 17.95 -7.27 28.69
N ALA A 78 18.47 -6.99 29.89
CA ALA A 78 17.65 -6.64 31.03
C ALA A 78 17.01 -5.25 30.83
N ALA A 79 17.80 -4.26 30.39
CA ALA A 79 17.28 -2.95 30.05
C ALA A 79 16.36 -2.98 28.83
N VAL A 80 16.65 -3.81 27.82
CA VAL A 80 15.75 -4.02 26.67
C VAL A 80 14.38 -4.50 27.16
N ARG A 81 14.33 -5.56 27.96
CA ARG A 81 13.08 -6.10 28.52
C ARG A 81 12.30 -5.02 29.28
N ALA A 82 12.92 -4.38 30.27
CA ALA A 82 12.25 -3.41 31.12
C ALA A 82 11.66 -2.24 30.33
N ASN A 83 12.40 -1.72 29.35
CA ASN A 83 11.93 -0.61 28.51
C ASN A 83 10.85 -1.06 27.50
N CYS A 84 10.91 -2.27 26.96
CA CYS A 84 9.83 -2.80 26.13
C CYS A 84 8.55 -3.06 26.93
N GLU A 85 8.63 -3.63 28.13
CA GLU A 85 7.47 -3.79 29.02
C GLU A 85 6.85 -2.43 29.38
N ALA A 86 7.67 -1.43 29.68
CA ALA A 86 7.21 -0.06 29.90
C ALA A 86 6.55 0.54 28.65
N THR A 87 7.09 0.28 27.46
CA THR A 87 6.48 0.68 26.18
C THR A 87 5.09 0.03 26.04
N LEU A 88 4.99 -1.29 26.22
CA LEU A 88 3.75 -2.04 26.04
C LEU A 88 2.69 -1.73 27.10
N SER A 89 3.10 -1.26 28.29
CA SER A 89 2.16 -0.73 29.28
C SER A 89 1.43 0.54 28.83
N ARG A 90 2.07 1.32 27.94
CA ARG A 90 1.53 2.57 27.38
C ARG A 90 0.83 2.33 26.04
N ASP A 91 1.42 1.50 25.19
CA ASP A 91 0.86 1.06 23.91
C ASP A 91 0.94 -0.47 23.78
N PRO A 92 -0.12 -1.20 24.21
CA PRO A 92 -0.19 -2.65 24.08
C PRO A 92 -0.21 -3.16 22.63
N HIS A 93 -0.22 -2.26 21.63
CA HIS A 93 -0.22 -2.62 20.22
C HIS A 93 1.08 -2.22 19.52
N HIS A 94 2.12 -1.84 20.27
CA HIS A 94 3.42 -1.45 19.73
C HIS A 94 4.20 -2.68 19.23
N LEU A 95 3.96 -3.09 17.98
CA LEU A 95 4.47 -4.35 17.40
C LEU A 95 6.00 -4.46 17.43
N ASP A 96 6.71 -3.35 17.22
CA ASP A 96 8.16 -3.33 17.32
C ASP A 96 8.66 -3.64 18.75
N ALA A 97 7.92 -3.24 19.78
CA ALA A 97 8.26 -3.50 21.17
C ALA A 97 7.92 -4.94 21.56
N HIS A 98 6.81 -5.49 21.06
CA HIS A 98 6.57 -6.94 21.13
C HIS A 98 7.74 -7.71 20.52
N ARG A 99 8.18 -7.32 19.31
CA ARG A 99 9.25 -8.05 18.62
C ARG A 99 10.58 -8.02 19.37
N VAL A 100 10.97 -6.87 19.91
CA VAL A 100 12.23 -6.70 20.64
C VAL A 100 12.15 -7.35 22.04
N LEU A 101 10.99 -7.29 22.70
CA LEU A 101 10.75 -8.00 23.98
C LEU A 101 10.86 -9.51 23.81
N ALA A 102 10.32 -10.06 22.72
CA ALA A 102 10.46 -11.48 22.40
C ALA A 102 11.94 -11.91 22.34
N SER A 103 12.80 -11.10 21.70
CA SER A 103 14.24 -11.35 21.67
C SER A 103 14.84 -11.31 23.08
N ALA A 104 14.52 -10.31 23.89
CA ALA A 104 15.05 -10.23 25.26
C ALA A 104 14.62 -11.43 26.14
N LEU A 105 13.37 -11.87 26.03
CA LEU A 105 12.85 -13.05 26.73
C LEU A 105 13.50 -14.35 26.23
N ALA A 106 13.69 -14.49 24.92
CA ALA A 106 14.38 -15.62 24.33
C ALA A 106 15.83 -15.72 24.86
N GLN A 107 16.54 -14.60 24.91
CA GLN A 107 17.92 -14.51 25.39
C GLN A 107 18.04 -14.75 26.90
N ALA A 108 16.95 -14.59 27.66
CA ALA A 108 16.85 -14.97 29.07
C ALA A 108 16.43 -16.44 29.28
N GLY A 109 16.19 -17.21 28.21
CA GLY A 109 15.68 -18.59 28.27
C GLY A 109 14.19 -18.70 28.58
N GLU A 110 13.45 -17.58 28.64
CA GLU A 110 12.02 -17.51 28.92
C GLU A 110 11.18 -17.76 27.65
N HIS A 111 11.40 -18.90 27.00
CA HIS A 111 10.83 -19.23 25.70
C HIS A 111 9.29 -19.18 25.67
N ALA A 112 8.63 -19.65 26.75
CA ALA A 112 7.17 -19.61 26.87
C ALA A 112 6.61 -18.19 26.79
N ALA A 113 7.21 -17.24 27.50
CA ALA A 113 6.80 -15.85 27.48
C ALA A 113 7.11 -15.18 26.12
N ALA A 114 8.19 -15.56 25.46
CA ALA A 114 8.56 -15.00 24.16
C ALA A 114 7.53 -15.32 23.05
N VAL A 115 6.87 -16.48 23.10
CA VAL A 115 5.92 -16.94 22.07
C VAL A 115 4.83 -15.92 21.79
N ASP A 116 4.14 -15.42 22.82
CA ASP A 116 3.02 -14.51 22.65
C ASP A 116 3.43 -13.20 21.96
N HIS A 117 4.63 -12.71 22.29
CA HIS A 117 5.17 -11.51 21.68
C HIS A 117 5.58 -11.71 20.21
N VAL A 118 6.19 -12.86 19.86
CA VAL A 118 6.48 -13.19 18.45
C VAL A 118 5.20 -13.31 17.64
N VAL A 119 4.21 -14.06 18.17
CA VAL A 119 2.93 -14.29 17.50
C VAL A 119 2.17 -12.97 17.31
N THR A 120 2.17 -12.08 18.32
CA THR A 120 1.53 -10.76 18.22
C THR A 120 2.17 -9.91 17.12
N ALA A 121 3.51 -9.84 17.07
CA ALA A 121 4.21 -9.09 16.03
C ALA A 121 3.92 -9.64 14.62
N LEU A 122 3.99 -10.98 14.45
CA LEU A 122 3.68 -11.65 13.18
C LEU A 122 2.23 -11.41 12.73
N ALA A 123 1.28 -11.51 13.65
CA ALA A 123 -0.14 -11.31 13.35
C ALA A 123 -0.42 -9.87 12.93
N GLY A 124 0.16 -8.90 13.63
CA GLY A 124 -0.03 -7.48 13.32
C GLY A 124 0.55 -7.10 11.96
N ASP A 125 1.80 -7.52 11.68
CA ASP A 125 2.59 -6.99 10.56
C ASP A 125 3.51 -8.05 9.95
N TYR A 126 2.87 -9.06 9.36
CA TYR A 126 3.57 -10.18 8.73
C TYR A 126 4.60 -9.73 7.69
N PHE A 127 4.30 -8.68 6.90
CA PHE A 127 5.21 -8.18 5.87
C PHE A 127 6.59 -7.79 6.42
N LYS A 128 6.65 -7.17 7.59
CA LYS A 128 7.92 -6.79 8.24
C LYS A 128 8.58 -7.98 8.94
N TYR A 129 7.81 -8.77 9.70
CA TYR A 129 8.38 -9.73 10.63
C TYR A 129 8.50 -11.16 10.10
N GLY A 130 7.58 -11.57 9.23
CA GLY A 130 7.52 -12.93 8.70
C GLY A 130 8.76 -13.34 7.91
N PRO A 131 9.14 -12.60 6.85
CA PRO A 131 10.28 -12.95 6.01
C PRO A 131 11.63 -13.00 6.76
N ALA A 132 11.79 -12.22 7.83
CA ALA A 132 13.02 -12.13 8.61
C ALA A 132 13.11 -13.16 9.74
N LEU A 133 11.99 -13.77 10.15
CA LEU A 133 11.91 -14.62 11.34
C LEU A 133 12.97 -15.72 11.38
N ALA A 134 13.11 -16.49 10.30
CA ALA A 134 14.03 -17.63 10.22
C ALA A 134 15.51 -17.21 10.19
N LYS A 135 15.81 -15.93 9.95
CA LYS A 135 17.17 -15.37 9.86
C LYS A 135 17.53 -14.51 11.08
N ASP A 136 16.65 -14.46 12.07
CA ASP A 136 16.90 -13.64 13.24
C ASP A 136 17.83 -14.37 14.23
N GLU A 137 19.05 -13.86 14.37
CA GLU A 137 20.06 -14.46 15.25
C GLU A 137 19.68 -14.37 16.73
N ASP A 138 18.90 -13.37 17.15
CA ASP A 138 18.50 -13.22 18.55
C ASP A 138 17.37 -14.19 18.94
N LEU A 139 16.63 -14.72 17.97
CA LEU A 139 15.60 -15.75 18.16
C LEU A 139 16.08 -17.16 17.80
N LYS A 140 17.31 -17.32 17.32
CA LYS A 140 17.83 -18.60 16.82
C LYS A 140 17.71 -19.76 17.83
N GLU A 141 18.08 -19.51 19.09
CA GLU A 141 17.99 -20.52 20.15
C GLU A 141 16.53 -20.88 20.47
N LEU A 142 15.65 -19.88 20.56
CA LEU A 142 14.20 -20.09 20.72
C LEU A 142 13.63 -20.92 19.57
N LEU A 143 13.98 -20.60 18.33
CA LEU A 143 13.47 -21.26 17.12
C LEU A 143 13.89 -22.74 17.02
N ALA A 144 14.98 -23.13 17.70
CA ALA A 144 15.41 -24.52 17.80
C ALA A 144 14.64 -25.36 18.86
N THR A 145 13.79 -24.71 19.68
CA THR A 145 13.03 -25.39 20.74
C THR A 145 11.65 -25.86 20.26
N PRO A 146 10.93 -26.70 21.04
CA PRO A 146 9.53 -27.02 20.74
C PRO A 146 8.61 -25.79 20.60
N HIS A 147 8.92 -24.69 21.30
CA HIS A 147 8.18 -23.43 21.17
C HIS A 147 8.46 -22.76 19.82
N GLY A 148 9.72 -22.80 19.38
CA GLY A 148 10.15 -22.35 18.05
C GLY A 148 9.44 -23.08 16.92
N ILE A 149 9.27 -24.40 17.04
CA ILE A 149 8.50 -25.21 16.09
C ILE A 149 7.06 -24.72 16.02
N ALA A 150 6.40 -24.52 17.17
CA ALA A 150 5.03 -24.00 17.23
C ALA A 150 4.91 -22.58 16.63
N ILE A 151 5.90 -21.70 16.87
CA ILE A 151 5.98 -20.37 16.25
C ILE A 151 6.04 -20.48 14.72
N ASN A 152 6.87 -21.38 14.18
CA ASN A 152 7.00 -21.57 12.73
C ASN A 152 5.70 -22.08 12.10
N GLU A 153 4.98 -22.99 12.78
CA GLU A 153 3.65 -23.43 12.34
C GLU A 153 2.64 -22.29 12.30
N VAL A 154 2.62 -21.43 13.32
CA VAL A 154 1.77 -20.22 13.34
C VAL A 154 2.18 -19.24 12.26
N ALA A 155 3.47 -19.00 12.06
CA ALA A 155 3.98 -18.11 11.03
C ALA A 155 3.54 -18.57 9.63
N ALA A 156 3.54 -19.87 9.36
CA ALA A 156 3.03 -20.44 8.12
C ALA A 156 1.51 -20.23 7.96
N LYS A 157 0.73 -20.39 9.04
CA LYS A 157 -0.72 -20.11 9.04
C LYS A 157 -1.01 -18.62 8.82
N VAL A 158 -0.29 -17.74 9.51
CA VAL A 158 -0.39 -16.28 9.35
C VAL A 158 -0.05 -15.88 7.92
N ARG A 159 1.03 -16.42 7.33
CA ARG A 159 1.39 -16.21 5.93
C ARG A 159 0.27 -16.59 4.98
N ALA A 160 -0.29 -17.79 5.13
CA ALA A 160 -1.35 -18.28 4.27
C ALA A 160 -2.61 -17.39 4.36
N ALA A 161 -3.01 -17.03 5.59
CA ALA A 161 -4.12 -16.11 5.81
C ALA A 161 -3.85 -14.71 5.24
N TYR A 162 -2.63 -14.20 5.39
CA TYR A 162 -2.19 -12.90 4.86
C TYR A 162 -2.31 -12.84 3.33
N LEU A 163 -1.75 -13.83 2.62
CA LEU A 163 -1.84 -13.90 1.16
C LEU A 163 -3.29 -14.07 0.67
N GLN A 164 -4.07 -14.90 1.36
CA GLN A 164 -5.49 -15.10 1.04
C GLN A 164 -6.30 -13.81 1.20
N GLN A 165 -6.09 -13.07 2.29
CA GLN A 165 -6.83 -11.84 2.57
C GLN A 165 -6.47 -10.71 1.60
N ILE A 166 -5.20 -10.58 1.19
CA ILE A 166 -4.78 -9.59 0.19
C ILE A 166 -5.59 -9.73 -1.10
N GLY A 167 -5.76 -10.96 -1.60
CA GLY A 167 -6.50 -11.22 -2.85
C GLY A 167 -7.98 -10.80 -2.82
N LYS A 168 -8.56 -10.59 -1.62
CA LYS A 168 -9.96 -10.15 -1.42
C LYS A 168 -10.06 -8.70 -0.97
N SER A 169 -8.93 -8.08 -0.63
CA SER A 169 -8.89 -6.79 0.04
C SER A 169 -8.89 -5.62 -0.94
N ILE A 170 -9.28 -4.46 -0.42
CA ILE A 170 -9.13 -3.19 -1.13
C ILE A 170 -7.71 -2.70 -0.89
N LEU A 171 -6.94 -2.52 -1.96
CA LEU A 171 -5.66 -1.81 -1.84
C LEU A 171 -5.93 -0.33 -1.66
N VAL A 172 -5.31 0.23 -0.63
CA VAL A 172 -5.38 1.64 -0.22
C VAL A 172 -3.99 2.12 0.17
N ILE A 173 -3.70 3.39 -0.11
CA ILE A 173 -2.50 4.06 0.41
C ILE A 173 -2.95 4.86 1.62
N GLY A 174 -2.33 4.64 2.77
CA GLY A 174 -2.68 5.34 4.00
C GLY A 174 -1.49 6.02 4.65
N ARG A 175 -1.74 7.19 5.22
CA ARG A 175 -0.75 7.94 5.98
C ARG A 175 -0.73 7.51 7.44
N ARG A 176 0.46 7.40 7.99
CA ARG A 176 0.62 7.26 9.45
C ARG A 176 0.50 8.60 10.19
N SER A 177 0.92 9.67 9.53
CA SER A 177 0.93 11.05 10.04
C SER A 177 0.75 12.04 8.88
N PRO A 178 0.27 13.27 9.15
CA PRO A 178 0.13 14.28 8.12
C PRO A 178 1.46 14.57 7.42
N PHE A 179 1.41 14.86 6.12
CA PHE A 179 2.58 15.33 5.38
C PHE A 179 3.11 16.63 6.00
N ARG A 180 4.44 16.76 6.04
CA ARG A 180 5.13 17.96 6.53
C ARG A 180 6.11 18.42 5.48
N TRP A 181 5.98 19.69 5.08
CA TRP A 181 6.94 20.30 4.19
C TRP A 181 8.31 20.41 4.86
N PRO A 182 9.39 19.98 4.19
CA PRO A 182 10.74 20.21 4.67
C PRO A 182 11.12 21.69 4.57
N LYS A 183 12.33 22.00 5.06
CA LYS A 183 12.97 23.31 4.85
C LYS A 183 13.21 23.58 3.36
N GLU A 184 13.49 24.83 3.03
CA GLU A 184 13.86 25.26 1.68
C GLU A 184 15.06 24.46 1.13
N GLY A 185 15.10 24.33 -0.20
CA GLY A 185 16.09 23.58 -0.96
C GLY A 185 15.76 22.10 -1.13
N VAL A 186 16.76 21.34 -1.58
CA VAL A 186 16.66 19.90 -1.79
C VAL A 186 16.81 19.18 -0.45
N GLN A 187 15.73 18.56 0.03
CA GLN A 187 15.68 17.91 1.33
C GLN A 187 15.09 16.49 1.23
N PRO A 188 15.48 15.57 2.13
CA PRO A 188 14.73 14.35 2.36
C PRO A 188 13.28 14.66 2.73
N ALA A 189 12.34 13.97 2.09
CA ALA A 189 10.92 14.11 2.38
C ALA A 189 10.17 12.85 1.96
N THR A 190 9.08 12.54 2.65
CA THR A 190 8.25 11.38 2.35
C THR A 190 6.79 11.78 2.32
N SER A 191 5.97 11.06 1.56
CA SER A 191 4.50 11.26 1.51
C SER A 191 3.81 10.94 2.84
N ARG A 192 4.55 10.32 3.77
CA ARG A 192 4.09 9.66 5.00
C ARG A 192 3.13 8.48 4.73
N GLY A 193 3.10 7.97 3.50
CA GLY A 193 2.20 6.93 3.03
C GLY A 193 2.84 5.55 2.91
N GLU A 194 2.06 4.50 3.20
CA GLU A 194 2.37 3.11 2.87
C GLU A 194 1.17 2.47 2.17
N LEU A 195 1.40 1.38 1.47
CA LEU A 195 0.36 0.56 0.86
C LEU A 195 -0.20 -0.43 1.88
N TYR A 196 -1.52 -0.58 1.90
CA TYR A 196 -2.26 -1.50 2.74
C TYR A 196 -3.30 -2.27 1.94
N ALA A 197 -3.58 -3.51 2.35
CA ALA A 197 -4.78 -4.24 2.01
C ALA A 197 -5.78 -4.04 3.16
N PHE A 198 -6.94 -3.48 2.86
CA PHE A 198 -8.05 -3.40 3.80
C PHE A 198 -9.04 -4.52 3.53
N ASP A 199 -9.18 -5.42 4.52
CA ASP A 199 -10.16 -6.49 4.52
C ASP A 199 -11.51 -5.96 5.00
N ARG A 200 -12.52 -6.04 4.12
CA ARG A 200 -13.88 -5.56 4.38
C ARG A 200 -14.60 -6.37 5.45
N GLU A 201 -14.31 -7.65 5.57
CA GLU A 201 -14.99 -8.57 6.49
C GLU A 201 -14.48 -8.36 7.90
N THR A 202 -13.15 -8.41 8.08
CA THR A 202 -12.52 -8.27 9.40
C THR A 202 -12.30 -6.81 9.82
N ARG A 203 -12.44 -5.86 8.89
CA ARG A 203 -12.15 -4.42 9.06
C ARG A 203 -10.73 -4.17 9.55
N ARG A 204 -9.78 -4.89 8.96
CA ARG A 204 -8.36 -4.80 9.31
C ARG A 204 -7.48 -4.42 8.13
N TYR A 205 -6.40 -3.74 8.46
CA TYR A 205 -5.34 -3.33 7.56
C TYR A 205 -4.18 -4.29 7.66
N LEU A 206 -3.79 -4.84 6.52
CA LEU A 206 -2.56 -5.58 6.32
C LEU A 206 -1.57 -4.64 5.64
N ARG A 207 -0.42 -4.37 6.26
CA ARG A 207 0.60 -3.52 5.64
C ARG A 207 1.31 -4.29 4.54
N LEU A 208 1.42 -3.68 3.37
CA LEU A 208 1.91 -4.31 2.15
C LEU A 208 3.28 -3.81 1.70
N THR A 209 3.73 -2.71 2.28
CA THR A 209 5.04 -2.10 2.01
C THR A 209 5.69 -1.63 3.30
N HIS A 210 7.02 -1.60 3.31
CA HIS A 210 7.82 -1.01 4.38
C HIS A 210 8.87 -0.12 3.73
N THR A 211 8.45 1.06 3.31
CA THR A 211 9.20 1.97 2.43
C THR A 211 9.63 3.24 3.15
N GLU A 212 9.66 3.23 4.47
CA GLU A 212 9.88 4.45 5.29
C GLU A 212 8.84 5.54 5.00
N HIS A 213 7.63 5.11 4.64
CA HIS A 213 6.47 5.96 4.40
C HIS A 213 6.60 6.86 3.18
N GLN A 214 7.22 6.32 2.14
CA GLN A 214 7.53 7.05 0.91
C GLN A 214 6.52 6.80 -0.22
N VAL A 215 5.53 5.91 -0.02
CA VAL A 215 4.54 5.56 -1.07
C VAL A 215 3.62 6.74 -1.36
N ALA A 216 3.59 7.18 -2.61
CA ALA A 216 2.72 8.25 -3.09
C ALA A 216 1.62 7.74 -4.03
N ALA A 217 1.89 6.66 -4.79
CA ALA A 217 0.93 6.11 -5.73
C ALA A 217 1.09 4.60 -5.92
N VAL A 218 0.05 3.96 -6.44
CA VAL A 218 0.03 2.54 -6.78
C VAL A 218 -0.69 2.31 -8.11
N VAL A 219 -0.17 1.42 -8.94
CA VAL A 219 -0.79 0.99 -10.20
C VAL A 219 -0.87 -0.52 -10.21
N ARG A 220 -2.03 -1.08 -10.57
CA ARG A 220 -2.19 -2.52 -10.74
C ARG A 220 -1.95 -2.89 -12.19
N ALA A 221 -1.23 -3.98 -12.44
CA ALA A 221 -1.16 -4.57 -13.77
C ALA A 221 -2.55 -5.04 -14.20
N PRO A 222 -2.97 -4.85 -15.47
CA PRO A 222 -4.24 -5.37 -15.98
C PRO A 222 -4.42 -6.88 -15.78
N GLY A 223 -3.34 -7.65 -15.90
CA GLY A 223 -3.34 -9.10 -15.63
C GLY A 223 -3.46 -9.47 -14.14
N GLY A 224 -3.44 -8.49 -13.23
CA GLY A 224 -3.54 -8.70 -11.78
C GLY A 224 -2.31 -9.33 -11.12
N GLY A 225 -1.33 -9.81 -11.90
CA GLY A 225 -0.16 -10.52 -11.39
C GLY A 225 0.83 -9.65 -10.61
N GLU A 226 0.82 -8.33 -10.84
CA GLU A 226 1.78 -7.39 -10.24
C GLU A 226 1.14 -6.06 -9.86
N VAL A 227 1.80 -5.37 -8.94
CA VAL A 227 1.48 -4.02 -8.50
C VAL A 227 2.74 -3.17 -8.53
N ALA A 228 2.69 -2.04 -9.23
CA ALA A 228 3.72 -1.01 -9.23
C ALA A 228 3.46 -0.02 -8.10
N VAL A 229 4.39 0.11 -7.17
CA VAL A 229 4.39 1.08 -6.07
C VAL A 229 5.33 2.21 -6.43
N VAL A 230 4.81 3.45 -6.43
CA VAL A 230 5.58 4.65 -6.76
C VAL A 230 5.69 5.54 -5.52
N GLY A 231 6.89 6.05 -5.27
CA GLY A 231 7.15 6.92 -4.14
C GLY A 231 8.24 7.94 -4.42
N PHE A 232 8.61 8.69 -3.38
CA PHE A 232 9.73 9.62 -3.41
C PHE A 232 10.37 9.73 -2.04
N ASP A 233 11.63 10.14 -2.01
CA ASP A 233 12.38 10.33 -0.77
C ASP A 233 13.15 11.66 -0.72
N LYS A 234 13.11 12.45 -1.81
CA LYS A 234 13.66 13.80 -1.87
C LYS A 234 12.77 14.73 -2.69
N ILE A 235 12.64 15.95 -2.21
CA ILE A 235 11.95 17.03 -2.89
C ILE A 235 12.83 18.29 -2.91
N ASP A 236 12.58 19.19 -3.84
CA ASP A 236 13.11 20.55 -3.83
C ASP A 236 11.98 21.51 -3.46
N ARG A 237 12.13 22.19 -2.33
CA ARG A 237 11.23 23.26 -1.92
C ARG A 237 11.89 24.60 -2.24
N PRO A 238 11.47 25.31 -3.29
CA PRO A 238 12.09 26.58 -3.62
C PRO A 238 11.87 27.63 -2.52
N LYS A 239 12.81 28.57 -2.41
CA LYS A 239 12.74 29.71 -1.50
C LYS A 239 11.73 30.77 -1.93
N ASN A 240 11.53 30.91 -3.24
CA ASN A 240 10.50 31.78 -3.80
C ASN A 240 9.25 30.95 -4.09
N ASP A 241 8.10 31.38 -3.57
CA ASP A 241 6.80 30.75 -3.82
C ASP A 241 6.38 30.81 -5.30
N ASP A 242 7.00 31.64 -6.15
CA ASP A 242 6.74 31.64 -7.59
C ASP A 242 7.32 30.41 -8.32
N ALA A 243 8.34 29.77 -7.76
CA ALA A 243 8.90 28.54 -8.33
C ALA A 243 8.13 27.32 -7.81
N PRO A 244 7.87 26.29 -8.62
CA PRO A 244 7.16 25.10 -8.15
C PRO A 244 8.03 24.21 -7.25
N PRO A 245 7.46 23.58 -6.22
CA PRO A 245 8.10 22.47 -5.56
C PRO A 245 8.21 21.29 -6.53
N LEU A 246 9.34 20.60 -6.48
CA LEU A 246 9.66 19.48 -7.39
C LEU A 246 9.94 18.21 -6.60
N VAL A 247 9.53 17.07 -7.15
CA VAL A 247 10.08 15.78 -6.70
C VAL A 247 11.47 15.66 -7.30
N THR A 248 12.51 15.45 -6.51
CA THR A 248 13.89 15.34 -7.03
C THR A 248 14.36 13.90 -7.16
N ARG A 249 13.81 13.00 -6.33
CA ARG A 249 14.11 11.57 -6.40
C ARG A 249 12.83 10.75 -6.17
N ALA A 250 12.14 10.49 -7.27
CA ALA A 250 11.06 9.51 -7.34
C ALA A 250 11.63 8.11 -7.60
N TRP A 251 10.93 7.11 -7.09
CA TRP A 251 11.30 5.71 -7.23
C TRP A 251 10.07 4.84 -7.50
N LEU A 252 10.33 3.66 -8.03
CA LEU A 252 9.37 2.61 -8.34
C LEU A 252 9.83 1.29 -7.70
N GLN A 253 8.88 0.51 -7.19
CA GLN A 253 9.09 -0.89 -6.81
C GLN A 253 7.93 -1.73 -7.34
N ILE A 254 8.23 -2.89 -7.93
CA ILE A 254 7.20 -3.84 -8.35
C ILE A 254 7.03 -4.88 -7.25
N LEU A 255 5.78 -5.22 -6.94
CA LEU A 255 5.41 -6.34 -6.08
C LEU A 255 4.66 -7.36 -6.93
N GLU A 256 5.07 -8.63 -6.88
CA GLU A 256 4.23 -9.70 -7.42
C GLU A 256 3.13 -10.04 -6.41
N THR A 257 1.95 -10.41 -6.89
CA THR A 257 0.75 -10.47 -6.03
C THR A 257 0.50 -11.83 -5.40
N LYS A 258 1.22 -12.88 -5.83
CA LYS A 258 0.99 -14.25 -5.37
C LYS A 258 1.65 -14.51 -4.02
N GLU A 259 2.91 -14.13 -3.89
CA GLU A 259 3.68 -14.22 -2.63
C GLU A 259 3.85 -12.84 -1.96
N TRP A 260 3.32 -11.79 -2.59
CA TRP A 260 3.43 -10.40 -2.13
C TRP A 260 4.88 -9.97 -1.85
N SER A 261 5.76 -10.24 -2.80
CA SER A 261 7.19 -10.00 -2.68
C SER A 261 7.73 -9.05 -3.77
N PRO A 262 8.83 -8.32 -3.50
CA PRO A 262 9.43 -7.45 -4.51
C PRO A 262 9.95 -8.20 -5.72
N VAL A 263 9.64 -7.69 -6.92
CA VAL A 263 10.26 -8.11 -8.18
C VAL A 263 11.46 -7.20 -8.43
N GLY A 264 12.65 -7.70 -8.07
CA GLY A 264 13.89 -6.94 -8.19
C GLY A 264 14.04 -5.82 -7.16
N GLY A 265 15.04 -4.97 -7.41
CA GLY A 265 15.32 -3.82 -6.55
C GLY A 265 14.42 -2.61 -6.84
N ARG A 266 14.45 -1.63 -5.94
CA ARG A 266 13.83 -0.33 -6.17
C ARG A 266 14.54 0.40 -7.32
N VAL A 267 13.76 0.95 -8.25
CA VAL A 267 14.26 1.67 -9.43
C VAL A 267 14.08 3.17 -9.25
N VAL A 268 15.14 3.94 -9.42
CA VAL A 268 15.06 5.42 -9.40
C VAL A 268 14.54 5.91 -10.75
N ILE A 269 13.43 6.66 -10.74
CA ILE A 269 12.78 7.18 -11.95
C ILE A 269 13.39 8.53 -12.36
N GLY A 270 13.89 9.29 -11.38
CA GLY A 270 14.34 10.67 -11.54
C GLY A 270 13.42 11.65 -10.83
N GLY A 271 13.47 12.92 -11.23
CA GLY A 271 12.68 13.99 -10.63
C GLY A 271 11.94 14.82 -11.68
N GLY A 272 10.96 15.59 -11.22
CA GLY A 272 10.16 16.46 -12.05
C GLY A 272 9.07 17.16 -11.26
N ARG A 273 8.31 17.99 -11.97
CA ARG A 273 7.07 18.58 -11.47
C ARG A 273 5.98 17.53 -11.34
N GLU A 274 5.94 16.58 -12.27
CA GLU A 274 4.95 15.53 -12.32
C GLU A 274 5.61 14.18 -12.59
N ILE A 275 5.17 13.16 -11.87
CA ILE A 275 5.58 11.77 -12.00
C ILE A 275 4.36 10.95 -12.43
N SER A 276 4.52 10.13 -13.45
CA SER A 276 3.46 9.25 -13.96
C SER A 276 3.93 7.80 -14.05
N ALA A 277 3.03 6.86 -13.82
CA ALA A 277 3.28 5.44 -14.04
C ALA A 277 2.01 4.70 -14.50
N GLY A 278 2.15 3.78 -15.44
CA GLY A 278 1.04 2.97 -15.93
C GLY A 278 1.50 1.73 -16.70
N TYR A 279 0.67 0.70 -16.73
CA TYR A 279 0.93 -0.51 -17.51
C TYR A 279 0.32 -0.36 -18.92
N GLY A 280 1.16 -0.49 -19.93
CA GLY A 280 0.77 -0.53 -21.34
C GLY A 280 0.53 -1.96 -21.84
N ALA A 281 0.55 -2.11 -23.17
CA ALA A 281 0.37 -3.41 -23.81
C ALA A 281 1.41 -4.44 -23.33
N GLY A 282 0.96 -5.69 -23.13
CA GLY A 282 1.82 -6.78 -22.66
C GLY A 282 2.39 -6.57 -21.26
N ASP A 283 1.67 -5.85 -20.40
CA ASP A 283 2.10 -5.47 -19.04
C ASP A 283 3.46 -4.74 -19.00
N GLN A 284 3.80 -4.04 -20.09
CA GLN A 284 4.96 -3.16 -20.14
C GLN A 284 4.72 -1.95 -19.22
N LEU A 285 5.55 -1.79 -18.19
CA LEU A 285 5.45 -0.66 -17.29
C LEU A 285 6.15 0.56 -17.90
N LEU A 286 5.37 1.61 -18.14
CA LEU A 286 5.85 2.91 -18.60
C LEU A 286 5.79 3.90 -17.45
N VAL A 287 6.87 4.66 -17.29
CA VAL A 287 6.99 5.75 -16.32
C VAL A 287 7.37 7.03 -17.02
N ALA A 288 6.98 8.18 -16.47
CA ALA A 288 7.43 9.46 -16.99
C ALA A 288 7.70 10.48 -15.89
N THR A 289 8.61 11.38 -16.20
CA THR A 289 8.86 12.61 -15.44
C THR A 289 8.63 13.80 -16.36
N ALA A 290 7.82 14.75 -15.93
CA ALA A 290 7.65 16.01 -16.64
C ALA A 290 8.35 17.14 -15.86
N PRO A 291 9.11 18.03 -16.54
CA PRO A 291 9.66 19.22 -15.90
C PRO A 291 8.55 20.20 -15.52
N ALA A 292 8.89 21.24 -14.77
CA ALA A 292 7.96 22.34 -14.56
C ALA A 292 7.76 23.16 -15.85
N ASN A 293 6.53 23.65 -16.05
CA ASN A 293 6.20 24.68 -17.01
C ASN A 293 5.46 25.81 -16.25
N GLY A 294 6.23 26.77 -15.74
CA GLY A 294 5.75 27.73 -14.74
C GLY A 294 5.46 27.09 -13.37
N ARG A 295 4.80 27.83 -12.48
CA ARG A 295 4.45 27.36 -11.12
C ARG A 295 3.48 26.19 -11.14
N TRP A 296 2.49 26.24 -12.01
CA TRP A 296 1.35 25.32 -11.94
C TRP A 296 1.37 24.23 -13.01
N GLY A 297 2.06 24.45 -14.13
CA GLY A 297 2.07 23.55 -15.28
C GLY A 297 3.17 22.49 -15.23
N ALA A 298 2.90 21.38 -15.89
CA ALA A 298 3.91 20.40 -16.26
C ALA A 298 4.34 20.65 -17.72
N GLY A 299 5.63 20.48 -18.01
CA GLY A 299 6.16 20.49 -19.36
C GLY A 299 6.00 19.13 -20.05
N GLU A 300 6.65 18.97 -21.20
CA GLU A 300 6.58 17.73 -21.97
C GLU A 300 7.15 16.55 -21.18
N PRO A 301 6.39 15.45 -20.98
CA PRO A 301 6.84 14.31 -20.21
C PRO A 301 7.91 13.51 -20.96
N GLN A 302 8.98 13.15 -20.25
CA GLN A 302 9.95 12.18 -20.76
C GLN A 302 9.52 10.76 -20.36
N VAL A 303 9.05 9.97 -21.32
CA VAL A 303 8.59 8.59 -21.09
C VAL A 303 9.73 7.59 -21.16
N SER A 304 9.77 6.66 -20.22
CA SER A 304 10.68 5.52 -20.20
C SER A 304 9.93 4.21 -19.99
N SER A 305 10.36 3.15 -20.67
CA SER A 305 9.96 1.78 -20.36
C SER A 305 10.90 1.16 -19.34
N LEU A 306 10.35 0.40 -18.39
CA LEU A 306 11.15 -0.39 -17.46
C LEU A 306 11.42 -1.79 -18.01
N ASP A 307 12.70 -2.17 -18.01
CA ASP A 307 13.10 -3.58 -18.04
C ASP A 307 13.05 -4.14 -16.61
N LYS A 308 12.08 -5.03 -16.35
CA LYS A 308 11.84 -5.60 -15.01
C LYS A 308 12.98 -6.51 -14.55
N THR A 309 13.74 -7.10 -15.48
CA THR A 309 14.84 -8.01 -15.14
C THR A 309 16.06 -7.24 -14.67
N THR A 310 16.37 -6.13 -15.33
CA THR A 310 17.57 -5.33 -15.03
C THR A 310 17.30 -4.12 -14.14
N GLY A 311 16.05 -3.73 -13.98
CA GLY A 311 15.67 -2.47 -13.32
C GLY A 311 16.01 -1.23 -14.16
N LYS A 312 16.44 -1.39 -15.41
CA LYS A 312 16.90 -0.28 -16.26
C LYS A 312 15.72 0.43 -16.93
N LEU A 313 15.77 1.75 -16.92
CA LEU A 313 14.84 2.61 -17.67
C LEU A 313 15.43 2.96 -19.04
N THR A 314 14.64 2.76 -20.09
CA THR A 314 14.98 3.15 -21.47
C THR A 314 13.97 4.17 -21.97
N LYS A 315 14.44 5.32 -22.45
CA LYS A 315 13.57 6.35 -23.02
C LYS A 315 12.83 5.80 -24.25
N VAL A 316 11.54 6.05 -24.34
CA VAL A 316 10.68 5.62 -25.45
C VAL A 316 9.83 6.78 -25.95
N LYS A 317 9.36 6.69 -27.20
CA LYS A 317 8.40 7.64 -27.78
C LYS A 317 6.94 7.18 -27.62
N THR A 318 6.73 6.01 -27.03
CA THR A 318 5.40 5.46 -26.76
C THR A 318 4.65 6.39 -25.80
N ALA A 319 3.40 6.70 -26.14
CA ALA A 319 2.53 7.47 -25.25
C ALA A 319 2.29 6.71 -23.93
N LEU A 320 2.08 7.46 -22.85
CA LEU A 320 1.72 6.88 -21.57
C LEU A 320 0.36 6.16 -21.65
N PRO A 321 0.21 4.99 -21.00
CA PRO A 321 -1.00 4.19 -21.11
C PRO A 321 -2.13 4.76 -20.24
N THR A 322 -3.33 4.18 -20.41
CA THR A 322 -4.44 4.34 -19.47
C THR A 322 -4.91 2.92 -19.05
N PRO A 323 -5.23 2.69 -17.75
CA PRO A 323 -5.19 3.67 -16.69
C PRO A 323 -3.74 3.95 -16.24
N ARG A 324 -3.52 5.14 -15.68
CA ARG A 324 -2.23 5.49 -15.07
C ARG A 324 -2.42 6.41 -13.87
N VAL A 325 -1.47 6.36 -12.96
CA VAL A 325 -1.37 7.34 -11.87
C VAL A 325 -0.49 8.50 -12.29
N VAL A 326 -0.81 9.66 -11.74
CA VAL A 326 -0.07 10.89 -11.93
C VAL A 326 -0.02 11.63 -10.61
N PHE A 327 1.16 12.04 -10.15
CA PHE A 327 1.28 12.87 -8.95
C PHE A 327 2.36 13.94 -9.07
N SER A 328 2.12 15.02 -8.34
CA SER A 328 3.05 16.07 -7.98
C SER A 328 3.01 16.26 -6.46
N LEU A 329 3.76 17.23 -5.93
CA LEU A 329 3.69 17.58 -4.51
C LEU A 329 2.44 18.38 -4.14
N GLU A 330 1.56 18.65 -5.10
CA GLU A 330 0.37 19.48 -4.94
C GLU A 330 -0.90 18.74 -5.36
N GLU A 331 -0.78 17.79 -6.29
CA GLU A 331 -1.93 17.13 -6.91
C GLU A 331 -1.63 15.65 -7.14
N GLY A 332 -2.64 14.81 -6.92
CA GLY A 332 -2.62 13.40 -7.27
C GLY A 332 -3.88 13.08 -8.05
N ARG A 333 -3.75 12.36 -9.17
CA ARG A 333 -4.90 11.96 -9.99
C ARG A 333 -4.65 10.62 -10.67
N VAL A 334 -5.75 9.93 -10.95
CA VAL A 334 -5.79 8.78 -11.86
C VAL A 334 -6.28 9.28 -13.20
N LEU A 335 -5.62 8.87 -14.28
CA LEU A 335 -6.15 9.00 -15.63
C LEU A 335 -6.81 7.67 -15.97
N PRO A 336 -8.15 7.60 -15.98
CA PRO A 336 -8.89 6.36 -16.13
C PRO A 336 -8.89 5.88 -17.58
N VAL A 337 -9.35 4.64 -17.77
CA VAL A 337 -9.77 4.16 -19.09
C VAL A 337 -11.13 4.76 -19.39
N THR A 338 -11.24 5.51 -20.49
CA THR A 338 -12.50 6.10 -20.95
C THR A 338 -13.19 5.28 -22.03
N GLU A 339 -12.61 4.12 -22.41
CA GLU A 339 -13.23 3.20 -23.36
C GLU A 339 -14.64 2.81 -22.90
N GLY A 340 -15.62 2.95 -23.80
CA GLY A 340 -17.04 2.75 -23.50
C GLY A 340 -17.80 4.02 -23.15
N VAL A 341 -17.11 5.14 -22.94
CA VAL A 341 -17.70 6.48 -22.73
C VAL A 341 -17.34 7.38 -23.91
N ALA A 342 -18.34 7.76 -24.71
CA ALA A 342 -18.19 8.67 -25.83
C ALA A 342 -18.43 10.11 -25.37
N ALA A 343 -17.41 10.96 -25.39
CA ALA A 343 -17.55 12.37 -25.07
C ALA A 343 -16.55 13.23 -25.84
N THR A 344 -16.94 14.48 -26.11
CA THR A 344 -16.02 15.51 -26.61
C THR A 344 -15.41 16.22 -25.42
N TRP A 345 -14.13 15.93 -25.18
CA TRP A 345 -13.36 16.53 -24.10
C TRP A 345 -12.71 17.82 -24.55
N SER A 346 -12.79 18.88 -23.74
CA SER A 346 -12.18 20.17 -24.04
C SER A 346 -11.59 20.84 -22.79
N GLY A 347 -10.64 21.75 -22.99
CA GLY A 347 -9.98 22.49 -21.92
C GLY A 347 -8.89 21.71 -21.18
N GLU A 348 -8.28 22.38 -20.20
CA GLU A 348 -7.29 21.81 -19.29
C GLU A 348 -7.68 22.22 -17.85
N PRO A 349 -8.17 21.31 -17.01
CA PRO A 349 -8.36 19.88 -17.26
C PRO A 349 -9.46 19.59 -18.31
N ALA A 350 -9.36 18.42 -18.94
CA ALA A 350 -10.32 17.97 -19.94
C ALA A 350 -11.71 17.73 -19.33
N THR A 351 -12.72 18.43 -19.85
CA THR A 351 -14.10 18.40 -19.36
C THR A 351 -15.13 18.27 -20.47
N THR A 352 -16.36 17.88 -20.13
CA THR A 352 -17.48 17.74 -21.08
C THR A 352 -18.84 17.96 -20.42
N PRO A 353 -19.82 18.60 -21.09
CA PRO A 353 -21.18 18.75 -20.56
C PRO A 353 -22.06 17.50 -20.77
N THR A 354 -21.63 16.56 -21.61
CA THR A 354 -22.43 15.39 -21.99
C THR A 354 -21.60 14.13 -22.04
N LEU A 355 -22.16 13.02 -21.55
CA LEU A 355 -21.52 11.71 -21.58
C LEU A 355 -22.38 10.75 -22.40
N GLY A 356 -21.88 10.33 -23.56
CA GLY A 356 -22.44 9.23 -24.33
C GLY A 356 -21.98 7.90 -23.78
N ILE A 357 -22.89 6.93 -23.72
CA ILE A 357 -22.58 5.55 -23.35
C ILE A 357 -22.75 4.71 -24.59
N LEU A 358 -21.80 3.81 -24.88
CA LEU A 358 -21.89 2.95 -26.05
C LEU A 358 -23.17 2.09 -26.00
N GLY A 359 -24.10 2.35 -26.93
CA GLY A 359 -25.40 1.67 -26.99
C GLY A 359 -26.44 2.12 -25.96
N GLY A 360 -26.17 3.18 -25.19
CA GLY A 360 -27.06 3.78 -24.20
C GLY A 360 -27.49 5.21 -24.56
N PRO A 361 -28.29 5.87 -23.70
CA PRO A 361 -28.66 7.26 -23.89
C PRO A 361 -27.46 8.19 -23.63
N THR A 362 -27.53 9.39 -24.18
CA THR A 362 -26.64 10.49 -23.80
C THR A 362 -27.08 11.05 -22.45
N ILE A 363 -26.16 11.11 -21.49
CA ILE A 363 -26.35 11.72 -20.18
C ILE A 363 -25.99 13.20 -20.27
N GLN A 364 -26.93 14.06 -19.86
CA GLN A 364 -26.65 15.47 -19.58
C GLN A 364 -26.08 15.58 -18.17
N VAL A 365 -24.93 16.24 -18.02
CA VAL A 365 -24.32 16.45 -16.70
C VAL A 365 -25.22 17.41 -15.89
N PRO A 366 -25.61 17.07 -14.65
CA PRO A 366 -26.53 17.90 -13.84
C PRO A 366 -25.98 19.28 -13.45
N GLU A 367 -26.88 20.12 -12.92
CA GLU A 367 -26.55 21.37 -12.20
C GLU A 367 -25.70 22.35 -13.04
N SER A 368 -26.04 22.50 -14.33
CA SER A 368 -25.30 23.28 -15.34
C SER A 368 -23.84 22.85 -15.58
N GLY A 369 -23.41 21.72 -15.00
CA GLY A 369 -22.01 21.37 -14.84
C GLY A 369 -21.35 20.70 -16.04
N ILE A 370 -20.03 20.59 -15.94
CA ILE A 370 -19.16 19.82 -16.84
C ILE A 370 -18.54 18.68 -16.03
N ALA A 371 -18.51 17.47 -16.58
CA ALA A 371 -17.84 16.32 -15.98
C ALA A 371 -16.34 16.35 -16.33
N GLY A 372 -15.50 15.92 -15.38
CA GLY A 372 -14.05 15.83 -15.58
C GLY A 372 -13.64 14.46 -16.12
N ALA A 373 -12.80 14.43 -17.16
CA ALA A 373 -12.33 13.19 -17.77
C ALA A 373 -11.64 12.24 -16.77
N THR A 374 -10.97 12.80 -15.76
CA THR A 374 -10.25 12.05 -14.70
C THR A 374 -11.16 11.38 -13.67
N THR A 375 -12.46 11.65 -13.69
CA THR A 375 -13.44 11.17 -12.68
C THR A 375 -14.32 10.04 -13.20
N ILE A 376 -14.15 9.68 -14.48
CA ILE A 376 -14.98 8.70 -15.18
C ILE A 376 -14.59 7.29 -14.74
N ALA A 377 -15.57 6.51 -14.29
CA ALA A 377 -15.38 5.10 -13.99
C ALA A 377 -16.61 4.26 -14.37
N LEU A 378 -16.46 3.37 -15.35
CA LEU A 378 -17.45 2.35 -15.68
C LEU A 378 -17.35 1.16 -14.73
N SER A 379 -18.49 0.60 -14.33
CA SER A 379 -18.53 -0.67 -13.59
C SER A 379 -18.00 -1.81 -14.48
N PRO A 380 -17.43 -2.88 -13.90
CA PRO A 380 -16.90 -4.01 -14.68
C PRO A 380 -17.91 -4.64 -15.64
N ASP A 381 -19.19 -4.68 -15.26
CA ASP A 381 -20.29 -5.17 -16.10
C ASP A 381 -20.85 -4.11 -17.06
N ARG A 382 -20.30 -2.89 -17.03
CA ARG A 382 -20.71 -1.72 -17.81
C ARG A 382 -22.19 -1.32 -17.60
N ALA A 383 -22.81 -1.76 -16.51
CA ALA A 383 -24.18 -1.39 -16.17
C ALA A 383 -24.27 0.03 -15.58
N ARG A 384 -23.15 0.56 -15.04
CA ARG A 384 -23.12 1.84 -14.35
C ARG A 384 -21.91 2.68 -14.72
N LEU A 385 -22.11 3.98 -14.74
CA LEU A 385 -21.09 4.99 -14.96
C LEU A 385 -21.03 5.94 -13.76
N ALA A 386 -19.91 5.99 -13.06
CA ALA A 386 -19.62 7.02 -12.07
C ALA A 386 -18.87 8.19 -12.74
N PHE A 387 -19.24 9.41 -12.37
CA PHE A 387 -18.55 10.64 -12.79
C PHE A 387 -18.79 11.75 -11.77
N ALA A 388 -17.86 12.70 -11.67
CA ALA A 388 -18.03 13.89 -10.86
C ALA A 388 -18.06 15.15 -11.72
N THR A 389 -18.85 16.13 -11.27
CA THR A 389 -18.80 17.48 -11.83
C THR A 389 -17.48 18.14 -11.46
N VAL A 390 -16.99 19.03 -12.31
CA VAL A 390 -15.83 19.88 -12.05
C VAL A 390 -16.34 21.27 -11.72
N VAL A 391 -15.73 21.87 -10.70
CA VAL A 391 -15.95 23.27 -10.32
C VAL A 391 -14.61 23.99 -10.31
N ASP A 392 -14.63 25.30 -10.46
CA ASP A 392 -13.44 26.12 -10.26
C ASP A 392 -12.99 26.02 -8.79
N PRO A 393 -11.79 25.49 -8.49
CA PRO A 393 -11.29 25.41 -7.12
C PRO A 393 -11.04 26.80 -6.48
N CYS A 394 -11.02 27.87 -7.27
CA CYS A 394 -10.95 29.25 -6.76
C CYS A 394 -12.30 29.81 -6.30
N SER A 395 -13.41 29.17 -6.69
CA SER A 395 -14.76 29.54 -6.24
C SER A 395 -15.06 28.97 -4.86
N LYS A 396 -15.49 29.82 -3.92
CA LYS A 396 -15.82 29.39 -2.55
C LYS A 396 -17.23 28.81 -2.43
N ASP A 397 -18.12 29.11 -3.37
CA ASP A 397 -19.56 28.86 -3.27
C ASP A 397 -20.00 27.60 -4.03
N THR A 398 -19.06 26.88 -4.64
CA THR A 398 -19.35 25.70 -5.46
C THR A 398 -18.45 24.53 -5.07
N ALA A 399 -19.05 23.35 -4.92
CA ALA A 399 -18.34 22.10 -4.68
C ALA A 399 -18.72 21.09 -5.77
N PRO A 400 -17.77 20.22 -6.18
CA PRO A 400 -18.09 19.15 -7.11
C PRO A 400 -19.07 18.15 -6.48
N SER A 401 -19.82 17.49 -7.34
CA SER A 401 -20.84 16.48 -6.99
C SER A 401 -20.53 15.18 -7.72
N LEU A 402 -20.53 14.06 -6.99
CA LEU A 402 -20.39 12.71 -7.54
C LEU A 402 -21.76 12.12 -7.88
N TYR A 403 -21.85 11.58 -9.10
CA TYR A 403 -23.04 10.93 -9.63
C TYR A 403 -22.73 9.50 -10.09
N VAL A 404 -23.75 8.65 -10.06
CA VAL A 404 -23.77 7.37 -10.75
C VAL A 404 -24.97 7.34 -11.69
N ALA A 405 -24.72 6.97 -12.94
CA ALA A 405 -25.73 6.77 -13.97
C ALA A 405 -25.92 5.29 -14.28
N GLU A 406 -27.16 4.85 -14.41
CA GLU A 406 -27.50 3.55 -15.01
C GLU A 406 -27.35 3.63 -16.53
N THR A 407 -26.49 2.78 -17.11
CA THR A 407 -26.04 2.94 -18.50
C THR A 407 -27.11 2.70 -19.55
N LYS A 408 -28.15 1.93 -19.20
CA LYS A 408 -29.28 1.62 -20.10
C LYS A 408 -30.36 2.69 -20.12
N THR A 409 -30.61 3.32 -18.97
CA THR A 409 -31.75 4.23 -18.79
C THR A 409 -31.32 5.70 -18.70
N GLY A 410 -30.04 5.97 -18.40
CA GLY A 410 -29.55 7.30 -18.08
C GLY A 410 -30.03 7.80 -16.71
N ALA A 411 -30.67 6.95 -15.90
CA ALA A 411 -31.15 7.34 -14.57
C ALA A 411 -29.97 7.73 -13.69
N LEU A 412 -30.02 8.94 -13.12
CA LEU A 412 -28.96 9.50 -12.31
C LEU A 412 -29.25 9.36 -10.83
N LYS A 413 -28.19 9.08 -10.08
CA LYS A 413 -28.18 9.13 -8.64
C LYS A 413 -27.02 9.98 -8.15
N HIS A 414 -27.35 11.03 -7.40
CA HIS A 414 -26.38 11.82 -6.65
C HIS A 414 -25.89 11.02 -5.43
N LEU A 415 -24.58 11.04 -5.19
CA LEU A 415 -23.98 10.36 -4.04
C LEU A 415 -23.46 11.33 -2.98
N LEU A 416 -22.70 12.35 -3.40
CA LEU A 416 -22.05 13.27 -2.48
C LEU A 416 -21.67 14.58 -3.18
N THR A 417 -21.86 15.70 -2.49
CA THR A 417 -21.24 17.00 -2.81
C THR A 417 -20.22 17.31 -1.73
N ALA A 418 -18.96 17.51 -2.11
CA ALA A 418 -17.87 17.71 -1.17
C ALA A 418 -16.68 18.42 -1.82
N LYS A 419 -15.75 18.95 -1.02
CA LYS A 419 -14.49 19.56 -1.49
C LYS A 419 -13.46 18.50 -1.93
N SER A 420 -13.93 17.48 -2.65
CA SER A 420 -13.15 16.32 -3.11
C SER A 420 -12.81 16.45 -4.59
N ARG A 421 -11.75 15.76 -5.03
CA ARG A 421 -11.50 15.50 -6.45
C ARG A 421 -12.26 14.27 -6.97
N PHE A 422 -12.88 13.50 -6.07
CA PHE A 422 -13.59 12.25 -6.34
C PHE A 422 -12.78 11.26 -7.18
N VAL A 423 -11.63 10.81 -6.65
CA VAL A 423 -11.02 9.59 -7.18
C VAL A 423 -11.98 8.44 -6.90
N THR A 424 -12.41 7.77 -7.96
CA THR A 424 -13.44 6.71 -7.90
C THR A 424 -12.94 5.43 -8.55
N ARG A 425 -13.30 4.28 -7.97
CA ARG A 425 -13.00 2.96 -8.53
C ARG A 425 -14.13 1.98 -8.20
N TRP A 426 -14.65 1.31 -9.21
CA TRP A 426 -15.50 0.14 -8.99
C TRP A 426 -14.65 -1.03 -8.49
N LEU A 427 -15.01 -1.58 -7.34
CA LEU A 427 -14.35 -2.74 -6.75
C LEU A 427 -14.91 -4.06 -7.31
N ASP A 428 -16.19 -4.02 -7.67
CA ASP A 428 -16.99 -5.08 -8.25
C ASP A 428 -18.18 -4.43 -9.00
N PRO A 429 -19.08 -5.18 -9.67
CA PRO A 429 -20.21 -4.62 -10.42
C PRO A 429 -21.19 -3.74 -9.60
N SER A 430 -21.20 -3.86 -8.26
CA SER A 430 -22.15 -3.15 -7.40
C SER A 430 -21.49 -2.26 -6.35
N THR A 431 -20.19 -2.34 -6.12
CA THR A 431 -19.51 -1.56 -5.09
C THR A 431 -18.61 -0.50 -5.71
N LEU A 432 -18.97 0.77 -5.53
CA LEU A 432 -18.14 1.92 -5.89
C LEU A 432 -17.37 2.40 -4.66
N ALA A 433 -16.05 2.47 -4.76
CA ALA A 433 -15.22 3.18 -3.79
C ALA A 433 -14.89 4.59 -4.29
N TYR A 434 -14.91 5.58 -3.40
CA TYR A 434 -14.53 6.95 -3.74
C TYR A 434 -13.96 7.73 -2.55
N GLU A 435 -13.12 8.71 -2.85
CA GLU A 435 -12.57 9.67 -1.88
C GLU A 435 -13.58 10.78 -1.59
N ASP A 436 -13.87 11.03 -0.30
CA ASP A 436 -14.90 12.00 0.11
C ASP A 436 -14.37 13.42 0.34
N GLY A 437 -13.05 13.62 0.28
CA GLY A 437 -12.39 14.92 0.48
C GLY A 437 -12.07 15.26 1.94
N ASP A 438 -12.62 14.53 2.91
CA ASP A 438 -12.37 14.71 4.34
C ASP A 438 -11.31 13.73 4.86
N GLY A 439 -10.48 13.18 3.96
CA GLY A 439 -9.47 12.17 4.31
C GLY A 439 -10.09 10.80 4.61
N ALA A 440 -11.23 10.47 3.99
CA ALA A 440 -11.85 9.16 4.07
C ALA A 440 -12.17 8.57 2.69
N LEU A 441 -12.26 7.25 2.66
CA LEU A 441 -12.83 6.50 1.54
C LEU A 441 -14.24 6.04 1.89
N ARG A 442 -15.18 6.19 0.97
CA ARG A 442 -16.54 5.66 1.11
C ARG A 442 -16.74 4.53 0.11
N LEU A 443 -17.47 3.51 0.54
CA LEU A 443 -17.93 2.41 -0.28
C LEU A 443 -19.44 2.54 -0.40
N TRP A 444 -19.93 2.72 -1.62
CA TRP A 444 -21.34 2.75 -1.93
C TRP A 444 -21.75 1.45 -2.60
N ASP A 445 -22.79 0.82 -2.05
CA ASP A 445 -23.41 -0.36 -2.63
C ASP A 445 -24.59 0.06 -3.51
N ALA A 446 -24.46 -0.23 -4.79
CA ALA A 446 -25.40 0.15 -5.81
C ALA A 446 -26.67 -0.71 -5.82
N ALA A 447 -26.62 -1.92 -5.24
CA ALA A 447 -27.80 -2.78 -5.12
C ALA A 447 -28.80 -2.23 -4.09
N SER A 448 -28.33 -1.87 -2.90
CA SER A 448 -29.13 -1.21 -1.86
C SER A 448 -29.28 0.29 -2.08
N GLY A 449 -28.37 0.88 -2.88
CA GLY A 449 -28.28 2.30 -3.09
C GLY A 449 -27.79 3.07 -1.85
N ARG A 450 -27.10 2.43 -0.91
CA ARG A 450 -26.66 3.03 0.36
C ARG A 450 -25.15 2.98 0.51
N GLU A 451 -24.62 3.83 1.38
CA GLU A 451 -23.25 3.68 1.86
C GLU A 451 -23.13 2.36 2.63
N ALA A 452 -22.19 1.52 2.20
CA ALA A 452 -21.88 0.26 2.84
C ALA A 452 -20.80 0.42 3.92
N MET A 453 -19.87 1.35 3.74
CA MET A 453 -18.74 1.55 4.65
C MET A 453 -18.06 2.90 4.44
N ARG A 454 -17.48 3.44 5.51
CA ARG A 454 -16.53 4.55 5.49
C ARG A 454 -15.21 4.14 6.15
N LEU A 455 -14.10 4.36 5.46
CA LEU A 455 -12.74 4.11 5.92
C LEU A 455 -12.10 5.45 6.26
N GLU A 456 -11.93 5.72 7.54
CA GLU A 456 -11.37 6.97 8.00
C GLU A 456 -9.92 6.80 8.41
N ASN A 457 -9.07 7.69 7.92
CA ASN A 457 -7.72 7.83 8.42
C ASN A 457 -7.35 9.31 8.39
N LYS A 458 -7.51 9.99 9.54
CA LYS A 458 -7.33 11.45 9.67
C LYS A 458 -6.06 12.00 9.00
N PRO A 459 -4.89 11.32 9.05
CA PRO A 459 -3.71 11.77 8.31
C PRO A 459 -3.84 11.78 6.78
N GLY A 460 -4.69 10.93 6.22
CA GLY A 460 -5.00 10.79 4.80
C GLY A 460 -5.05 9.32 4.35
N ILE A 461 -5.99 8.97 3.47
CA ILE A 461 -6.10 7.66 2.83
C ILE A 461 -6.60 7.86 1.39
N ALA A 462 -6.10 7.04 0.46
CA ALA A 462 -6.39 7.13 -0.97
C ALA A 462 -6.52 5.75 -1.62
N LEU A 463 -7.20 5.66 -2.76
CA LEU A 463 -7.34 4.39 -3.50
C LEU A 463 -6.08 4.05 -4.31
N ASP A 464 -5.55 5.03 -5.03
CA ASP A 464 -4.49 4.83 -6.02
C ASP A 464 -3.39 5.89 -5.93
N VAL A 465 -3.72 7.14 -5.57
CA VAL A 465 -2.75 8.25 -5.46
C VAL A 465 -3.03 9.09 -4.23
N LEU A 466 -2.03 9.18 -3.34
CA LEU A 466 -2.10 9.96 -2.12
C LEU A 466 -1.74 11.42 -2.38
N SER A 467 -2.75 12.26 -2.62
CA SER A 467 -2.52 13.70 -2.80
C SER A 467 -2.00 14.36 -1.51
N LEU A 468 -0.98 15.22 -1.64
CA LEU A 468 -0.44 15.98 -0.50
C LEU A 468 -1.42 17.07 -0.03
N ALA A 469 -2.18 17.66 -0.95
CA ALA A 469 -3.25 18.62 -0.65
C ALA A 469 -4.60 17.91 -0.44
N ALA A 470 -5.32 18.30 0.62
CA ALA A 470 -6.63 17.72 0.95
C ALA A 470 -7.73 18.04 -0.10
N ALA A 471 -7.60 19.16 -0.82
CA ALA A 471 -8.56 19.60 -1.83
C ALA A 471 -7.85 20.13 -3.09
N ALA A 472 -8.61 20.35 -4.17
CA ALA A 472 -8.13 21.02 -5.37
C ALA A 472 -7.56 22.40 -5.04
N LEU A 473 -6.36 22.71 -5.55
CA LEU A 473 -5.71 24.00 -5.32
C LEU A 473 -6.25 25.06 -6.28
N CYS A 474 -6.52 26.25 -5.76
CA CYS A 474 -6.82 27.42 -6.58
C CYS A 474 -5.53 27.94 -7.23
N LYS A 475 -5.35 27.65 -8.53
CA LYS A 475 -4.16 28.04 -9.31
C LYS A 475 -4.15 29.53 -9.71
N GLY A 476 -5.28 30.23 -9.55
CA GLY A 476 -5.40 31.67 -9.82
C GLY A 476 -5.07 32.58 -8.62
N ALA A 477 -4.99 32.02 -7.41
CA ALA A 477 -4.56 32.75 -6.22
C ALA A 477 -3.04 32.71 -6.09
N PRO A 478 -2.40 33.75 -5.52
CA PRO A 478 -1.02 33.62 -5.09
C PRO A 478 -0.92 32.44 -4.12
N PRO A 479 0.15 31.64 -4.20
CA PRO A 479 0.35 30.50 -3.32
C PRO A 479 0.21 30.96 -1.86
N THR A 480 -0.75 30.41 -1.14
CA THR A 480 -0.85 30.63 0.31
C THR A 480 0.41 30.10 0.95
N ALA A 481 1.06 30.91 1.78
CA ALA A 481 2.19 30.47 2.60
C ALA A 481 1.75 29.26 3.42
N GLU A 482 2.18 28.06 3.01
CA GLU A 482 1.86 26.85 3.75
C GLU A 482 2.60 26.91 5.08
N PRO A 483 1.93 26.62 6.20
CA PRO A 483 2.59 26.63 7.50
C PRO A 483 3.77 25.66 7.44
N VAL A 484 4.98 26.21 7.52
CA VAL A 484 6.17 25.41 7.83
C VAL A 484 5.82 24.74 9.15
N GLY A 485 5.74 23.40 9.16
CA GLY A 485 5.44 22.68 10.39
C GLY A 485 6.46 23.14 11.44
N SER A 486 5.99 23.82 12.48
CA SER A 486 6.80 24.42 13.55
C SER A 486 7.33 23.35 14.51
N GLY A 487 7.79 22.22 13.96
CA GLY A 487 8.63 21.29 14.69
C GLY A 487 10.00 21.92 14.81
N SER A 488 10.49 22.08 16.04
CA SER A 488 11.89 22.34 16.31
C SER A 488 12.76 21.37 15.50
N GLY A 489 13.99 21.75 15.21
CA GLY A 489 14.97 20.91 14.50
C GLY A 489 15.39 19.64 15.24
N ASP A 490 14.53 19.10 16.11
CA ASP A 490 14.72 17.94 16.97
C ASP A 490 13.83 16.76 16.56
N GLU A 491 13.26 16.74 15.34
CA GLU A 491 12.83 15.45 14.79
C GLU A 491 14.13 14.65 14.62
N PRO A 492 14.28 13.49 15.32
CA PRO A 492 15.49 12.68 15.17
C PRO A 492 15.69 12.46 13.68
N PRO A 493 16.94 12.57 13.17
CA PRO A 493 17.20 12.15 11.79
C PRO A 493 16.55 10.79 11.59
N MET A 494 15.87 10.60 10.45
CA MET A 494 15.32 9.29 10.10
C MET A 494 16.39 8.26 10.48
N PRO A 495 16.05 7.25 11.31
CA PRO A 495 17.05 6.33 11.81
C PRO A 495 17.87 5.86 10.61
N PRO A 496 19.21 5.86 10.72
CA PRO A 496 20.04 5.34 9.64
C PRO A 496 19.52 3.96 9.27
N GLU A 497 19.44 3.68 7.96
CA GLU A 497 18.97 2.43 7.38
C GLU A 497 19.16 1.29 8.38
N GLU A 498 18.08 0.82 9.01
CA GLU A 498 18.14 -0.47 9.68
C GLU A 498 18.42 -1.44 8.56
N GLY A 499 19.70 -1.81 8.42
CA GLY A 499 20.29 -2.35 7.21
C GLY A 499 19.25 -3.17 6.48
N SER A 500 18.68 -2.61 5.42
CA SER A 500 17.85 -3.40 4.52
C SER A 500 18.72 -4.61 4.24
N ALA A 501 18.23 -5.81 4.54
CA ALA A 501 18.90 -7.00 4.08
C ALA A 501 19.22 -6.71 2.61
N GLY A 502 20.51 -6.56 2.31
CA GLY A 502 20.96 -6.04 1.02
C GLY A 502 20.35 -6.88 -0.09
N PRO A 503 20.37 -6.41 -1.35
CA PRO A 503 19.90 -7.24 -2.45
C PRO A 503 20.50 -8.63 -2.28
N ILE A 504 19.64 -9.64 -2.22
CA ILE A 504 20.05 -11.04 -2.15
C ILE A 504 20.83 -11.28 -3.44
N THR A 505 22.15 -11.11 -3.38
CA THR A 505 23.04 -11.58 -4.41
C THR A 505 23.04 -13.10 -4.26
N THR A 506 22.35 -13.79 -5.16
CA THR A 506 22.54 -15.22 -5.38
C THR A 506 24.03 -15.51 -5.53
N PRO A 507 24.61 -16.47 -4.80
CA PRO A 507 25.96 -16.94 -5.08
C PRO A 507 26.02 -17.47 -6.51
N GLN A 508 27.07 -17.10 -7.24
CA GLN A 508 27.49 -17.79 -8.46
C GLN A 508 27.95 -19.21 -8.15
#